data_AF-A0A6A6SWE3-F1
#
_entry.id   AF-A0A6A6SWE3-F1
#
_cell.length_a   1.000
_cell.length_b   1.000
_cell.length_c   1.000
_cell.angle_alpha   90.00
_cell.angle_beta   90.00
_cell.angle_gamma   90.00
#
_symmetry.space_group_name_H-M   'P 1'
#
loop_
_entity.id
_entity.type
_entity.pdbx_description
1 polymer ?
#
loop_
_entity_poly.entity_id
_entity_poly.type
_entity_poly.pdbx_seq_one_letter_code
_entity_poly.pdbx_strand_id
1 'polypeptide(L)'
;MAQSAFATRQFASESFVESCGAILFDNTSPERKVCILHYLKKDEWLLPKGRRNQHESRKDAALREVTEETGYQCHLLPVNVRTRAPSEHDSYDTPDHVRLQRNSLEPFMVTFRELDNGARMKLIWWFIAALDSESARSRGAGEADFRPQFFSVEKALERLTYQTDREVLEKAVEWVEDTLQTASPVDGLYL
;
A
#
# COMPACT_ATOMS: atom_id res chain seq x y z
N MET A 1 31.12 4.33 25.18
CA MET A 1 30.11 4.32 24.10
C MET A 1 28.86 4.99 24.63
N ALA A 2 28.35 6.02 23.97
CA ALA A 2 27.05 6.60 24.33
C ALA A 2 25.94 5.60 23.96
N GLN A 3 24.99 5.37 24.86
CA GLN A 3 23.84 4.50 24.62
C GLN A 3 22.61 5.38 24.45
N SER A 4 21.81 5.10 23.40
CA SER A 4 20.53 5.78 23.20
C SER A 4 19.61 5.54 24.40
N ALA A 5 18.82 6.55 24.77
CA ALA A 5 17.74 6.41 25.74
C ALA A 5 16.59 5.52 25.23
N PHE A 6 16.58 5.20 23.92
CA PHE A 6 15.55 4.41 23.27
C PHE A 6 16.06 3.00 22.92
N ALA A 7 15.19 2.00 23.09
CA ALA A 7 15.45 0.64 22.64
C ALA A 7 15.74 0.64 21.13
N THR A 8 16.98 0.32 20.76
CA THR A 8 17.48 0.43 19.38
C THR A 8 17.95 -0.94 18.92
N ARG A 9 17.50 -1.36 17.72
CA ARG A 9 17.98 -2.57 17.05
C ARG A 9 18.47 -2.19 15.66
N GLN A 10 19.53 -2.86 15.23
CA GLN A 10 20.16 -2.65 13.93
C GLN A 10 20.17 -3.98 13.17
N PHE A 11 19.86 -3.92 11.88
CA PHE A 11 19.85 -5.08 10.99
C PHE A 11 20.74 -4.76 9.80
N ALA A 12 21.70 -5.63 9.50
CA ALA A 12 22.46 -5.56 8.26
C ALA A 12 21.59 -5.96 7.07
N SER A 13 22.01 -5.64 5.84
CA SER A 13 21.24 -5.87 4.62
C SER A 13 20.78 -7.32 4.41
N GLU A 14 21.60 -8.28 4.83
CA GLU A 14 21.34 -9.72 4.79
C GLU A 14 20.27 -10.17 5.80
N SER A 15 19.97 -9.32 6.78
CA SER A 15 19.04 -9.60 7.87
C SER A 15 17.67 -8.95 7.69
N PHE A 16 17.43 -8.24 6.57
CA PHE A 16 16.10 -7.74 6.27
C PHE A 16 15.66 -7.93 4.82
N VAL A 17 14.34 -7.99 4.63
CA VAL A 17 13.72 -7.97 3.31
C VAL A 17 12.68 -6.86 3.24
N GLU A 18 12.69 -6.15 2.11
CA GLU A 18 11.74 -5.10 1.81
C GLU A 18 10.74 -5.58 0.75
N SER A 19 9.47 -5.42 1.05
CA SER A 19 8.35 -5.69 0.17
C SER A 19 7.53 -4.43 -0.03
N CYS A 20 6.81 -4.38 -1.15
CA CYS A 20 5.89 -3.29 -1.47
C CYS A 20 4.59 -3.87 -2.02
N GLY A 21 3.46 -3.24 -1.70
CA GLY A 21 2.14 -3.63 -2.17
C GLY A 21 1.22 -2.42 -2.20
N ALA A 22 0.03 -2.59 -2.80
CA ALA A 22 -0.96 -1.53 -2.81
C ALA A 22 -2.38 -2.07 -2.66
N ILE A 23 -3.25 -1.25 -2.08
CA ILE A 23 -4.69 -1.49 -2.12
C ILE A 23 -5.19 -0.96 -3.45
N LEU A 24 -5.59 -1.88 -4.35
CA LEU A 24 -6.07 -1.54 -5.67
C LEU A 24 -7.59 -1.30 -5.63
N PHE A 25 -7.97 -0.03 -5.71
CA PHE A 25 -9.36 0.39 -5.85
C PHE A 25 -9.82 0.35 -7.31
N ASP A 26 -11.08 -0.01 -7.54
CA ASP A 26 -11.76 0.14 -8.82
C ASP A 26 -12.45 1.50 -8.88
N ASN A 27 -11.88 2.43 -9.66
CA ASN A 27 -12.48 3.75 -9.92
C ASN A 27 -13.36 3.75 -11.18
N THR A 28 -13.55 2.61 -11.84
CA THR A 28 -14.42 2.52 -13.02
C THR A 28 -15.90 2.43 -12.65
N SER A 29 -16.19 2.15 -11.38
CA SER A 29 -17.52 1.93 -10.83
C SER A 29 -17.80 2.92 -9.70
N PRO A 30 -19.05 3.42 -9.55
CA PRO A 30 -19.44 4.26 -8.41
C PRO A 30 -19.37 3.50 -7.08
N GLU A 31 -19.52 2.17 -7.11
CA GLU A 31 -19.25 1.31 -5.96
C GLU A 31 -17.74 1.12 -5.83
N ARG A 32 -17.14 1.62 -4.74
CA ARG A 32 -15.72 1.44 -4.44
C ARG A 32 -15.44 -0.02 -4.12
N LYS A 33 -14.89 -0.73 -5.09
CA LYS A 33 -14.45 -2.12 -4.93
C LYS A 33 -12.94 -2.15 -4.77
N VAL A 34 -12.45 -3.16 -4.07
CA VAL A 34 -11.01 -3.40 -3.91
C VAL A 34 -10.64 -4.78 -4.45
N CYS A 35 -9.49 -4.87 -5.09
CA CYS A 35 -8.94 -6.13 -5.56
C CYS A 35 -8.21 -6.86 -4.43
N ILE A 36 -8.58 -8.11 -4.19
CA ILE A 36 -7.83 -9.04 -3.35
C ILE A 36 -7.53 -10.32 -4.14
N LEU A 37 -6.48 -11.02 -3.72
CA LEU A 37 -5.98 -12.22 -4.39
C LEU A 37 -6.44 -13.47 -3.67
N HIS A 38 -7.06 -14.41 -4.38
CA HIS A 38 -7.18 -15.79 -3.90
C HIS A 38 -5.91 -16.56 -4.27
N TYR A 39 -5.14 -16.94 -3.25
CA TYR A 39 -3.95 -17.76 -3.41
C TYR A 39 -4.32 -19.24 -3.46
N LEU A 40 -4.34 -19.78 -4.68
CA LEU A 40 -4.88 -21.11 -4.97
C LEU A 40 -4.17 -22.24 -4.21
N LYS A 41 -2.87 -22.10 -3.97
CA LYS A 41 -2.06 -23.14 -3.31
C LYS A 41 -2.37 -23.31 -1.83
N LYS A 42 -2.81 -22.25 -1.16
CA LYS A 42 -3.07 -22.26 0.30
C LYS A 42 -4.51 -21.97 0.67
N ASP A 43 -5.36 -21.67 -0.31
CA ASP A 43 -6.73 -21.23 -0.07
C ASP A 43 -6.80 -19.99 0.85
N GLU A 44 -5.87 -19.05 0.64
CA GLU A 44 -5.78 -17.81 1.42
C GLU A 44 -6.21 -16.62 0.56
N TRP A 45 -6.78 -15.60 1.19
CA TRP A 45 -7.12 -14.33 0.57
C TRP A 45 -6.19 -13.25 1.07
N LEU A 46 -5.47 -12.62 0.14
CA LEU A 46 -4.33 -11.74 0.41
C LEU A 46 -4.48 -10.39 -0.29
N LEU A 47 -3.81 -9.39 0.25
CA LEU A 47 -3.51 -8.16 -0.48
C LEU A 47 -2.32 -8.36 -1.43
N PRO A 48 -2.33 -7.73 -2.62
CA PRO A 48 -1.24 -7.84 -3.58
C PRO A 48 0.02 -7.13 -3.09
N LYS A 49 1.16 -7.84 -3.12
CA LYS A 49 2.48 -7.37 -2.68
C LYS A 49 3.56 -8.36 -3.12
N GLY A 50 4.77 -7.85 -3.31
CA GLY A 50 5.94 -8.71 -3.42
C GLY A 50 7.23 -8.01 -3.03
N ARG A 51 8.36 -8.53 -3.48
CA ARG A 51 9.68 -8.07 -3.02
C ARG A 51 10.16 -6.93 -3.92
N ARG A 52 10.75 -5.91 -3.30
CA ARG A 52 11.41 -4.86 -4.08
C ARG A 52 12.65 -5.41 -4.76
N ASN A 53 12.83 -5.08 -6.03
CA ASN A 53 14.04 -5.41 -6.79
C ASN A 53 15.19 -4.47 -6.44
N GLN A 54 16.42 -4.89 -6.74
CA GLN A 54 17.58 -4.00 -6.62
C GLN A 54 17.40 -2.77 -7.51
N HIS A 55 17.77 -1.59 -7.00
CA HIS A 55 17.67 -0.30 -7.71
C HIS A 55 16.23 0.17 -8.07
N GLU A 56 15.20 -0.54 -7.62
CA GLU A 56 13.80 -0.17 -7.82
C GLU A 56 13.28 0.76 -6.71
N SER A 57 12.41 1.72 -7.02
CA SER A 57 11.76 2.53 -5.99
C SER A 57 10.60 1.77 -5.33
N ARG A 58 10.19 2.16 -4.11
CA ARG A 58 9.08 1.48 -3.41
C ARG A 58 7.75 1.59 -4.16
N LYS A 59 7.49 2.74 -4.78
CA LYS A 59 6.27 2.96 -5.58
C LYS A 59 6.27 2.09 -6.83
N ASP A 60 7.40 2.00 -7.53
CA ASP A 60 7.50 1.21 -8.77
C ASP A 60 7.35 -0.28 -8.44
N ALA A 61 7.94 -0.73 -7.33
CA ALA A 61 7.75 -2.08 -6.81
C ALA A 61 6.28 -2.37 -6.49
N ALA A 62 5.59 -1.47 -5.79
CA ALA A 62 4.17 -1.67 -5.46
C ALA A 62 3.30 -1.81 -6.72
N LEU A 63 3.49 -0.95 -7.73
CA LEU A 63 2.75 -1.00 -8.98
C LEU A 63 3.08 -2.27 -9.79
N ARG A 64 4.37 -2.59 -9.94
CA ARG A 64 4.82 -3.81 -10.63
C ARG A 64 4.21 -5.06 -10.00
N GLU A 65 4.30 -5.20 -8.67
CA GLU A 65 3.81 -6.38 -7.96
C GLU A 65 2.29 -6.52 -8.09
N VAL A 66 1.54 -5.42 -8.01
CA VAL A 66 0.09 -5.44 -8.29
C VAL A 66 -0.17 -5.92 -9.72
N THR A 67 0.57 -5.41 -10.71
CA THR A 67 0.42 -5.83 -12.10
C THR A 67 0.81 -7.29 -12.32
N GLU A 68 1.90 -7.77 -11.71
CA GLU A 68 2.37 -9.14 -11.82
C GLU A 68 1.36 -10.11 -11.20
N GLU A 69 0.87 -9.85 -9.99
CA GLU A 69 -0.04 -10.77 -9.30
C GLU A 69 -1.48 -10.71 -9.83
N THR A 70 -1.95 -9.53 -10.28
CA THR A 70 -3.35 -9.34 -10.70
C THR A 70 -3.55 -9.34 -12.23
N GLY A 71 -2.50 -9.00 -12.98
CA GLY A 71 -2.58 -8.70 -14.41
C GLY A 71 -3.14 -7.31 -14.72
N TYR A 72 -3.60 -6.53 -13.75
CA TYR A 72 -4.11 -5.17 -13.98
C TYR A 72 -2.98 -4.14 -13.95
N GLN A 73 -2.92 -3.31 -14.98
CA GLN A 73 -2.18 -2.05 -14.90
C GLN A 73 -2.93 -1.11 -13.95
N CYS A 74 -2.19 -0.31 -13.18
CA CYS A 74 -2.76 0.65 -12.25
C CYS A 74 -1.80 1.83 -12.06
N HIS A 75 -2.32 2.89 -11.44
CA HIS A 75 -1.52 4.04 -11.03
C HIS A 75 -1.73 4.31 -9.54
N LEU A 76 -0.80 5.03 -8.92
CA LEU A 76 -0.97 5.44 -7.53
C LEU A 76 -2.10 6.45 -7.40
N LEU A 77 -2.99 6.23 -6.46
CA LEU A 77 -4.10 7.14 -6.16
C LEU A 77 -3.61 8.24 -5.20
N PRO A 78 -3.61 9.53 -5.60
CA PRO A 78 -3.29 10.61 -4.68
C PRO A 78 -4.30 10.65 -3.53
N VAL A 79 -3.80 10.58 -2.30
CA VAL A 79 -4.63 10.67 -1.09
C VAL A 79 -4.07 11.67 -0.09
N ASN A 80 -4.94 12.20 0.76
CA ASN A 80 -4.56 13.00 1.89
C ASN A 80 -3.98 12.09 2.97
N VAL A 81 -2.72 12.32 3.33
CA VAL A 81 -1.98 11.49 4.29
C VAL A 81 -1.62 12.28 5.54
N ARG A 82 -1.74 11.63 6.69
CA ARG A 82 -1.18 12.15 7.95
C ARG A 82 0.22 11.58 8.12
N THR A 83 1.23 12.39 7.81
CA THR A 83 2.65 11.96 7.76
C THR A 83 3.50 12.73 8.77
N ARG A 84 4.58 12.10 9.23
CA ARG A 84 5.65 12.78 9.97
C ARG A 84 6.80 13.25 9.07
N ALA A 85 6.79 12.86 7.80
CA ALA A 85 7.79 13.32 6.84
C ALA A 85 7.72 14.85 6.67
N PRO A 86 8.87 15.54 6.64
CA PRO A 86 8.92 16.95 6.33
C PRO A 86 8.55 17.21 4.86
N SER A 87 8.04 18.40 4.58
CA SER A 87 7.89 18.91 3.22
C SER A 87 9.27 19.22 2.60
N GLU A 88 9.36 19.20 1.28
CA GLU A 88 10.57 19.67 0.56
C GLU A 88 10.87 21.16 0.80
N HIS A 89 9.87 21.92 1.28
CA HIS A 89 9.98 23.33 1.63
C HIS A 89 10.24 23.57 3.12
N ASP A 90 10.26 22.51 3.95
CA ASP A 90 10.54 22.65 5.37
C ASP A 90 12.02 22.97 5.62
N SER A 91 12.29 23.73 6.68
CA SER A 91 13.65 23.98 7.14
C SER A 91 14.28 22.73 7.74
N TYR A 92 15.61 22.63 7.76
CA TYR A 92 16.33 21.47 8.28
C TYR A 92 16.07 21.21 9.79
N ASP A 93 15.68 22.25 10.54
CA ASP A 93 15.40 22.22 11.98
C ASP A 93 13.91 22.08 12.29
N THR A 94 13.09 21.80 11.28
CA THR A 94 11.66 21.63 11.41
C THR A 94 11.33 20.49 12.41
N PRO A 95 10.47 20.72 13.42
CA PRO A 95 10.23 19.75 14.49
C PRO A 95 9.45 18.52 14.03
N ASP A 96 9.71 17.36 14.64
CA ASP A 96 8.95 16.13 14.38
C ASP A 96 7.52 16.21 14.94
N HIS A 97 6.54 16.31 14.04
CA HIS A 97 5.11 16.23 14.35
C HIS A 97 4.33 15.67 13.17
N VAL A 98 3.10 15.22 13.45
CA VAL A 98 2.18 14.75 12.40
C VAL A 98 1.62 15.95 11.64
N ARG A 99 1.67 15.88 10.31
CA ARG A 99 1.20 16.90 9.37
C ARG A 99 0.21 16.29 8.39
N LEU A 100 -0.75 17.09 7.94
CA LEU A 100 -1.62 16.72 6.82
C LEU A 100 -0.93 17.12 5.51
N GLN A 101 -0.60 16.13 4.67
CA GLN A 101 -0.14 16.35 3.31
C GLN A 101 -1.24 15.96 2.34
N ARG A 102 -1.64 16.88 1.46
CA ARG A 102 -2.67 16.63 0.44
C ARG A 102 -2.06 15.98 -0.81
N ASN A 103 -2.88 15.21 -1.52
CA ASN A 103 -2.54 14.59 -2.81
C ASN A 103 -1.18 13.85 -2.80
N SER A 104 -0.90 13.11 -1.73
CA SER A 104 0.35 12.39 -1.56
C SER A 104 0.28 11.03 -2.25
N LEU A 105 1.44 10.61 -2.76
CA LEU A 105 1.71 9.29 -3.35
C LEU A 105 2.65 8.45 -2.47
N GLU A 106 2.89 8.91 -1.24
CA GLU A 106 3.73 8.22 -0.26
C GLU A 106 3.02 6.97 0.29
N PRO A 107 3.77 5.98 0.83
CA PRO A 107 3.14 4.84 1.48
C PRO A 107 2.33 5.31 2.70
N PHE A 108 1.12 4.78 2.84
CA PHE A 108 0.22 5.15 3.95
C PHE A 108 0.47 4.32 5.21
N MET A 109 1.07 3.15 5.06
CA MET A 109 1.29 2.21 6.15
C MET A 109 2.51 1.33 5.88
N VAL A 110 3.15 0.87 6.96
CA VAL A 110 4.21 -0.14 6.90
C VAL A 110 3.84 -1.32 7.80
N THR A 111 3.89 -2.54 7.27
CA THR A 111 3.83 -3.75 8.08
C THR A 111 5.24 -4.18 8.44
N PHE A 112 5.51 -4.33 9.73
CA PHE A 112 6.75 -4.91 10.25
C PHE A 112 6.49 -6.34 10.73
N ARG A 113 7.32 -7.29 10.29
CA ARG A 113 7.29 -8.68 10.76
C ARG A 113 8.66 -9.08 11.28
N GLU A 114 8.70 -9.58 12.50
CA GLU A 114 9.87 -10.27 13.03
C GLU A 114 9.90 -11.70 12.52
N LEU A 115 11.09 -12.13 12.08
CA LEU A 115 11.37 -13.47 11.58
C LEU A 115 12.50 -14.07 12.42
N ASP A 116 12.56 -15.40 12.49
CA ASP A 116 13.61 -16.16 13.18
C ASP A 116 13.90 -15.64 14.59
N ASN A 117 12.84 -15.49 15.40
CA ASN A 117 12.92 -14.95 16.77
C ASN A 117 13.58 -13.56 16.85
N GLY A 118 13.37 -12.74 15.82
CA GLY A 118 13.90 -11.38 15.73
C GLY A 118 15.30 -11.29 15.15
N ALA A 119 15.90 -12.39 14.67
CA ALA A 119 17.18 -12.32 13.94
C ALA A 119 17.02 -11.68 12.55
N ARG A 120 15.82 -11.73 11.96
CA ARG A 120 15.50 -11.09 10.69
C ARG A 120 14.24 -10.24 10.75
N MET A 121 14.17 -9.27 9.84
CA MET A 121 13.04 -8.36 9.69
C MET A 121 12.44 -8.48 8.29
N LYS A 122 11.12 -8.35 8.19
CA LYS A 122 10.44 -8.04 6.93
C LYS A 122 9.63 -6.75 7.07
N LEU A 123 9.82 -5.84 6.12
CA LEU A 123 9.02 -4.64 5.96
C LEU A 123 8.13 -4.78 4.73
N ILE A 124 6.89 -4.33 4.81
CA ILE A 124 6.00 -4.19 3.65
C ILE A 124 5.49 -2.75 3.63
N TRP A 125 5.85 -1.99 2.60
CA TRP A 125 5.33 -0.65 2.37
C TRP A 125 4.04 -0.71 1.58
N TRP A 126 2.98 -0.12 2.10
CA TRP A 126 1.65 -0.15 1.50
C TRP A 126 1.30 1.19 0.89
N PHE A 127 0.88 1.14 -0.37
CA PHE A 127 0.40 2.27 -1.16
C PHE A 127 -1.10 2.14 -1.46
N ILE A 128 -1.69 3.21 -1.98
CA ILE A 128 -3.05 3.19 -2.51
C ILE A 128 -2.95 3.35 -4.02
N ALA A 129 -3.62 2.47 -4.77
CA ALA A 129 -3.62 2.47 -6.22
C ALA A 129 -5.05 2.44 -6.75
N ALA A 130 -5.23 2.89 -7.98
CA ALA A 130 -6.51 2.87 -8.67
C ALA A 130 -6.41 2.21 -10.04
N LEU A 131 -7.47 1.50 -10.39
CA LEU A 131 -7.76 1.02 -11.73
C LEU A 131 -8.71 2.03 -12.40
N ASP A 132 -8.28 2.61 -13.51
CA ASP A 132 -9.13 3.47 -14.34
C ASP A 132 -9.71 2.72 -15.55
N SER A 133 -10.61 3.40 -16.27
CA SER A 133 -11.32 2.84 -17.42
C SER A 133 -10.41 2.45 -18.58
N GLU A 134 -9.23 3.06 -18.70
CA GLU A 134 -8.25 2.72 -19.74
C GLU A 134 -7.50 1.45 -19.35
N SER A 135 -7.01 1.41 -18.12
CA SER A 135 -6.26 0.30 -17.54
C SER A 135 -7.10 -0.98 -17.41
N ALA A 136 -8.39 -0.84 -17.11
CA ALA A 136 -9.33 -1.96 -17.04
C ALA A 136 -9.50 -2.71 -18.37
N ARG A 137 -9.27 -2.06 -19.52
CA ARG A 137 -9.41 -2.65 -20.86
C ARG A 137 -8.26 -3.59 -21.23
N SER A 138 -7.13 -3.50 -20.54
CA SER A 138 -5.94 -4.29 -20.81
C SER A 138 -5.50 -5.03 -19.56
N ARG A 139 -6.02 -6.24 -19.39
CA ARG A 139 -5.58 -7.16 -18.33
C ARG A 139 -4.61 -8.21 -18.90
N GLY A 140 -3.42 -8.27 -18.33
CA GLY A 140 -2.43 -9.32 -18.59
C GLY A 140 -2.80 -10.66 -17.92
N ALA A 141 -1.94 -11.67 -18.09
CA ALA A 141 -2.18 -13.00 -17.55
C ALA A 141 -2.22 -13.04 -16.01
N GLY A 142 -1.43 -12.19 -15.35
CA GLY A 142 -1.15 -12.28 -13.92
C GLY A 142 -0.37 -13.55 -13.56
N GLU A 143 0.02 -13.68 -12.29
CA GLU A 143 0.64 -14.90 -11.79
C GLU A 143 -0.38 -16.05 -11.70
N ALA A 144 0.02 -17.23 -12.19
CA ALA A 144 -0.88 -18.38 -12.31
C ALA A 144 -1.45 -18.89 -10.97
N ASP A 145 -0.72 -18.67 -9.88
CA ASP A 145 -1.09 -19.10 -8.52
C ASP A 145 -2.14 -18.20 -7.87
N PHE A 146 -2.37 -17.01 -8.41
CA PHE A 146 -3.31 -16.04 -7.88
C PHE A 146 -4.55 -15.92 -8.78
N ARG A 147 -5.69 -15.70 -8.13
CA ARG A 147 -6.93 -15.29 -8.79
C ARG A 147 -7.38 -13.95 -8.20
N PRO A 148 -7.11 -12.83 -8.89
CA PRO A 148 -7.55 -11.51 -8.42
C PRO A 148 -9.06 -11.38 -8.60
N GLN A 149 -9.73 -10.82 -7.59
CA GLN A 149 -11.15 -10.55 -7.63
C GLN A 149 -11.48 -9.24 -6.90
N PHE A 150 -12.37 -8.45 -7.49
CA PHE A 150 -12.88 -7.23 -6.89
C PHE A 150 -14.10 -7.52 -6.02
N PHE A 151 -14.10 -6.96 -4.81
CA PHE A 151 -15.22 -7.02 -3.86
C PHE A 151 -15.55 -5.64 -3.33
N SER A 152 -16.75 -5.45 -2.79
CA SER A 152 -16.99 -4.31 -1.90
C SER A 152 -16.01 -4.37 -0.72
N VAL A 153 -15.73 -3.21 -0.12
CA VAL A 153 -14.83 -3.10 1.02
C VAL A 153 -15.23 -4.05 2.15
N GLU A 154 -16.52 -4.09 2.50
CA GLU A 154 -17.05 -4.95 3.57
C GLU A 154 -16.77 -6.41 3.25
N LYS A 155 -17.02 -6.83 2.01
CA LYS A 155 -16.83 -8.22 1.61
C LYS A 155 -15.35 -8.60 1.51
N ALA A 156 -14.48 -7.67 1.14
CA ALA A 156 -13.04 -7.88 1.15
C ALA A 156 -12.53 -8.08 2.59
N LEU A 157 -13.00 -7.27 3.54
CA LEU A 157 -12.66 -7.40 4.97
C LEU A 157 -13.10 -8.74 5.55
N GLU A 158 -14.29 -9.22 5.18
CA GLU A 158 -14.76 -10.56 5.56
C GLU A 158 -13.87 -11.68 4.99
N ARG A 159 -13.40 -11.52 3.75
CA ARG A 159 -12.67 -12.58 3.03
C ARG A 159 -11.19 -12.65 3.36
N LEU A 160 -10.52 -11.52 3.56
CA LEU A 160 -9.08 -11.47 3.85
C LEU A 160 -8.74 -12.42 5.00
N THR A 161 -7.76 -13.30 4.78
CA THR A 161 -7.43 -14.37 5.72
C THR A 161 -6.75 -13.84 6.97
N TYR A 162 -5.87 -12.85 6.82
CA TYR A 162 -5.05 -12.34 7.91
C TYR A 162 -5.63 -11.05 8.47
N GLN A 163 -5.74 -10.96 9.80
CA GLN A 163 -6.20 -9.75 10.49
C GLN A 163 -5.33 -8.53 10.14
N THR A 164 -4.02 -8.71 10.00
CA THR A 164 -3.10 -7.62 9.62
C THR A 164 -3.40 -7.06 8.23
N ASP A 165 -3.88 -7.88 7.30
CA ASP A 165 -4.22 -7.41 5.96
C ASP A 165 -5.56 -6.65 5.99
N ARG A 166 -6.48 -7.03 6.89
CA ARG A 166 -7.72 -6.27 7.12
C ARG A 166 -7.43 -4.88 7.68
N GLU A 167 -6.54 -4.77 8.66
CA GLU A 167 -6.14 -3.49 9.25
C GLU A 167 -5.50 -2.55 8.21
N VAL A 168 -4.71 -3.10 7.27
CA VAL A 168 -4.15 -2.33 6.15
C VAL A 168 -5.27 -1.82 5.24
N LEU A 169 -6.26 -2.65 4.90
CA LEU A 169 -7.40 -2.26 4.08
C LEU A 169 -8.27 -1.20 4.78
N GLU A 170 -8.60 -1.38 6.05
CA GLU A 170 -9.37 -0.43 6.85
C GLU A 170 -8.71 0.96 6.85
N LYS A 171 -7.38 1.00 7.04
CA LYS A 171 -6.64 2.25 7.05
C LYS A 171 -6.59 2.93 5.68
N ALA A 172 -6.49 2.15 4.60
CA ALA A 172 -6.56 2.70 3.24
C ALA A 172 -7.93 3.32 2.96
N VAL A 173 -9.02 2.66 3.35
CA VAL A 173 -10.39 3.14 3.17
C VAL A 173 -10.61 4.44 3.94
N GLU A 174 -10.18 4.52 5.19
CA GLU A 174 -10.24 5.74 6.01
C GLU A 174 -9.63 6.94 5.27
N TRP A 175 -8.45 6.77 4.66
CA TRP A 175 -7.74 7.87 4.00
C TRP A 175 -8.34 8.24 2.65
N VAL A 176 -8.82 7.27 1.87
CA VAL A 176 -9.55 7.54 0.63
C VAL A 176 -10.85 8.31 0.93
N GLU A 177 -11.57 7.94 1.98
CA GLU A 177 -12.79 8.62 2.41
C GLU A 177 -12.53 10.04 2.90
N ASP A 178 -11.51 10.24 3.75
CA ASP A 178 -11.10 11.57 4.22
C ASP A 178 -10.69 12.47 3.04
N THR A 179 -9.98 11.92 2.05
CA THR A 179 -9.61 12.63 0.82
C THR A 179 -10.85 13.11 0.06
N LEU A 180 -11.82 12.22 -0.13
CA LEU A 180 -13.06 12.52 -0.86
C LEU A 180 -13.94 13.55 -0.15
N GLN A 181 -14.01 13.50 1.18
CA GLN A 181 -14.80 14.46 1.97
C GLN A 181 -14.17 15.85 2.01
N THR A 182 -12.85 15.94 1.85
CA THR A 182 -12.09 17.19 1.95
C THR A 182 -11.64 17.77 0.61
N ALA A 183 -12.06 17.15 -0.50
CA ALA A 183 -11.88 17.66 -1.85
C ALA A 183 -12.74 18.93 -2.04
N SER A 184 -12.09 20.06 -2.31
CA SER A 184 -12.81 21.30 -2.60
C SER A 184 -13.35 21.27 -4.05
N PRO A 185 -14.49 21.91 -4.38
CA PRO A 185 -15.02 21.95 -5.74
C PRO A 185 -14.05 22.53 -6.79
N VAL A 186 -13.00 23.23 -6.34
CA VAL A 186 -11.97 23.88 -7.17
C VAL A 186 -10.78 22.97 -7.49
N ASP A 187 -10.65 21.81 -6.83
CA ASP A 187 -9.44 20.98 -6.92
C ASP A 187 -9.41 20.03 -8.14
N GLY A 188 -10.46 20.03 -8.98
CA GLY A 188 -10.41 19.43 -10.32
C GLY A 188 -10.01 17.94 -10.39
N LEU A 189 -10.04 17.22 -9.27
CA LEU A 189 -9.82 15.79 -9.23
C LEU A 189 -11.12 15.10 -9.63
N TYR A 190 -11.25 14.84 -10.92
CA TYR A 190 -12.12 13.77 -11.40
C TYR A 190 -11.47 12.46 -10.97
N LEU A 191 -11.94 11.93 -9.83
CA LEU A 191 -11.65 10.57 -9.36
C LEU A 191 -12.44 9.53 -10.15
#